data_AF-A0A820FVY0-F1
#
_entry.id   AF-A0A820FVY0-F1
#
_cell.length_a   1.000
_cell.length_b   1.000
_cell.length_c   1.000
_cell.angle_alpha   90.00
_cell.angle_beta   90.00
_cell.angle_gamma   90.00
#
_symmetry.space_group_name_H-M   'P 1'
#
loop_
_entity.id
_entity.type
_entity.pdbx_description
1 polymer ?
#
loop_
_entity_poly.entity_id
_entity_poly.type
_entity_poly.pdbx_seq_one_letter_code
_entity_poly.pdbx_strand_id
1 'polypeptide(L)'
;MNVKELRIYPIKSCGGVKVQEALITRYGLALPSDPRIYDRRWMIVKNGRHLSQRVLPRMALIQPSFVKDGLLLQAPNMPDLFIPINPLPKEIMDC
;
A
#
# COMPACT_ATOMS: atom_id res chain seq x y z
N MET A 1 -15.92 -21.56 -9.14
CA MET A 1 -15.59 -20.37 -8.31
C MET A 1 -14.49 -19.60 -9.02
N ASN A 2 -14.64 -18.30 -9.28
CA ASN A 2 -13.61 -17.47 -9.92
C ASN A 2 -13.32 -16.20 -9.11
N VAL A 3 -12.06 -15.78 -9.12
CA VAL A 3 -11.65 -14.48 -8.55
C VAL A 3 -12.14 -13.38 -9.48
N LYS A 4 -12.92 -12.43 -8.97
CA LYS A 4 -13.42 -11.27 -9.75
C LYS A 4 -12.46 -10.09 -9.74
N GLU A 5 -11.72 -9.92 -8.64
CA GLU A 5 -10.80 -8.81 -8.48
C GLU A 5 -9.72 -9.13 -7.45
N LEU A 6 -8.52 -8.59 -7.69
CA LEU A 6 -7.42 -8.54 -6.74
C LEU A 6 -7.07 -7.08 -6.44
N ARG A 7 -6.80 -6.79 -5.16
CA ARG A 7 -6.36 -5.47 -4.71
C ARG A 7 -5.22 -5.61 -3.72
N ILE A 8 -4.27 -4.68 -3.80
CA ILE A 8 -3.23 -4.47 -2.78
C ILE A 8 -3.54 -3.16 -2.06
N TYR A 9 -3.50 -3.18 -0.74
CA TYR A 9 -3.66 -2.01 0.13
C TYR A 9 -2.29 -1.62 0.68
N PRO A 10 -1.46 -0.87 -0.07
CA PRO A 10 -0.07 -0.62 0.34
C PRO A 10 0.01 0.11 1.69
N ILE A 11 -0.96 0.99 1.97
CA ILE A 11 -1.09 1.74 3.22
C ILE A 11 -2.33 1.25 3.99
N LYS A 12 -2.14 0.91 5.26
CA LYS A 12 -3.22 0.55 6.18
C LYS A 12 -4.31 1.64 6.18
N SER A 13 -5.56 1.21 6.02
CA SER A 13 -6.76 2.06 6.13
C SER A 13 -6.98 3.09 5.01
N CYS A 14 -6.20 3.01 3.92
CA CYS A 14 -6.41 3.82 2.72
C CYS A 14 -7.03 3.00 1.57
N GLY A 15 -7.20 3.63 0.40
CA GLY A 15 -7.67 2.96 -0.82
C GLY A 15 -6.76 1.82 -1.26
N GLY A 16 -7.35 0.80 -1.89
CA GLY A 16 -6.61 -0.33 -2.47
C GLY A 16 -6.38 -0.14 -3.96
N VAL A 17 -5.20 -0.52 -4.44
CA VAL A 17 -4.81 -0.51 -5.85
C VAL A 17 -5.25 -1.82 -6.49
N LYS A 18 -6.02 -1.75 -7.58
CA LYS A 18 -6.40 -2.94 -8.35
C LYS A 18 -5.19 -3.50 -9.10
N VAL A 19 -5.02 -4.82 -9.05
CA VAL A 19 -3.92 -5.53 -9.71
C VAL A 19 -4.47 -6.71 -10.53
N GLN A 20 -3.73 -7.14 -11.55
CA GLN A 20 -4.12 -8.30 -12.36
C GLN A 20 -3.68 -9.62 -11.71
N GLU A 21 -2.58 -9.58 -10.97
CA GLU A 21 -1.95 -10.72 -10.32
C GLU A 21 -1.30 -10.30 -9.01
N ALA A 22 -1.11 -11.27 -8.11
CA ALA A 22 -0.44 -11.09 -6.84
C ALA A 22 0.27 -12.38 -6.43
N LEU A 23 1.46 -12.25 -5.83
CA LEU A 23 2.12 -13.36 -5.16
C LEU A 23 1.52 -13.55 -3.77
N ILE A 24 1.27 -14.81 -3.40
CA ILE A 24 0.95 -15.17 -2.02
C ILE A 24 2.26 -15.35 -1.26
N THR A 25 2.45 -14.56 -0.20
CA THR A 25 3.59 -14.69 0.71
C THR A 25 3.09 -15.09 2.09
N ARG A 26 4.01 -15.49 2.97
CA ARG A 26 3.70 -15.79 4.39
C ARG A 26 3.04 -14.63 5.15
N TYR A 27 3.17 -13.39 4.65
CA TYR A 27 2.64 -12.17 5.30
C TYR A 27 1.49 -11.51 4.53
N GLY A 28 1.01 -12.11 3.45
CA GLY A 28 -0.04 -11.56 2.60
C GLY A 28 0.37 -11.42 1.14
N LEU A 29 -0.34 -10.58 0.39
CA LEU A 29 -0.11 -10.40 -1.04
C LEU A 29 1.12 -9.51 -1.32
N ALA A 30 1.81 -9.79 -2.41
CA ALA A 30 2.86 -8.93 -2.97
C ALA A 30 2.66 -8.73 -4.47
N LEU A 31 3.18 -7.65 -5.02
CA LEU A 31 3.11 -7.39 -6.46
C LEU A 31 4.26 -8.12 -7.17
N PRO A 32 4.00 -8.98 -8.18
CA PRO A 32 5.07 -9.72 -8.86
C PRO A 32 6.04 -8.81 -9.62
N SER A 33 5.54 -7.71 -10.19
CA SER A 33 6.34 -6.77 -10.98
C SER A 33 7.22 -5.84 -10.16
N ASP A 34 6.98 -5.75 -8.84
CA ASP A 34 7.82 -4.96 -7.94
C ASP A 34 7.90 -5.64 -6.56
N PRO A 35 9.02 -6.33 -6.25
CA PRO A 35 9.19 -7.08 -5.01
C PRO A 35 9.26 -6.19 -3.76
N ARG A 36 9.20 -4.87 -3.91
CA ARG A 36 9.14 -3.92 -2.80
C ARG A 36 7.69 -3.62 -2.36
N ILE A 37 6.70 -4.02 -3.17
CA ILE A 37 5.29 -3.75 -2.93
C ILE A 37 4.61 -4.96 -2.27
N TYR A 38 4.03 -4.72 -1.10
CA TYR A 38 3.32 -5.70 -0.30
C TYR A 38 2.02 -5.12 0.25
N ASP A 39 1.06 -5.99 0.55
CA ASP A 39 -0.16 -5.61 1.25
C ASP A 39 0.15 -5.12 2.67
N ARG A 40 -0.35 -3.93 3.00
CA ARG A 40 -0.35 -3.30 4.33
C ARG A 40 1.01 -3.18 5.03
N ARG A 41 2.09 -2.94 4.29
CA ARG A 41 3.42 -2.68 4.89
C ARG A 41 3.63 -1.24 5.34
N TRP A 42 2.73 -0.32 5.01
CA TRP A 42 2.79 1.07 5.45
C TRP A 42 1.65 1.41 6.41
N MET A 43 1.92 2.35 7.32
CA MET A 43 0.94 2.82 8.30
C MET A 43 1.16 4.30 8.61
N ILE A 44 0.07 5.05 8.66
CA ILE A 44 0.09 6.46 9.08
C ILE A 44 0.06 6.51 10.61
N VAL A 45 1.03 7.22 11.18
CA VAL A 45 1.17 7.42 12.62
C VAL A 45 1.12 8.91 12.92
N LYS A 46 0.42 9.28 13.99
CA LYS A 46 0.44 10.63 14.54
C LYS A 46 0.70 10.55 16.04
N ASN A 47 1.72 11.25 16.51
CA ASN A 47 2.13 11.29 17.92
C ASN A 47 2.31 9.87 18.52
N GLY A 48 3.01 9.00 17.79
CA GLY A 48 3.28 7.61 18.22
C GLY A 48 2.08 6.67 18.16
N ARG A 49 0.89 7.13 17.74
CA ARG A 49 -0.32 6.30 17.62
C ARG A 49 -0.69 6.07 16.16
N HIS A 50 -1.06 4.84 15.84
CA HIS A 50 -1.57 4.51 14.52
C HIS A 50 -2.93 5.15 14.27
N LEU A 51 -3.16 5.62 13.05
CA LEU A 51 -4.47 6.04 12.60
C LEU A 51 -5.19 4.87 11.93
N SER A 52 -6.52 4.85 11.99
CA SER A 52 -7.32 3.82 11.33
C SER A 52 -8.61 4.39 10.75
N GLN A 53 -9.13 3.75 9.70
CA GLN A 53 -10.38 4.13 9.04
C GLN A 53 -11.59 4.09 9.98
N ARG A 54 -11.58 3.22 11.00
CA ARG A 54 -12.65 3.16 12.01
C ARG A 54 -12.76 4.44 12.82
N VAL A 55 -11.63 5.10 13.07
CA VAL A 55 -11.57 6.38 13.81
C VAL A 55 -11.64 7.57 12.86
N LEU A 56 -11.03 7.45 11.67
CA LEU A 56 -10.99 8.49 10.64
C LEU A 56 -11.47 7.93 9.29
N PRO A 57 -12.80 7.84 9.05
CA PRO A 57 -13.35 7.23 7.83
C PRO A 57 -12.83 7.85 6.53
N ARG A 58 -12.52 9.16 6.55
CA ARG A 58 -11.92 9.89 5.42
C ARG A 58 -10.56 9.34 4.95
N MET A 59 -9.87 8.50 5.72
CA MET A 59 -8.65 7.83 5.25
C MET A 59 -8.90 6.99 3.99
N ALA A 60 -10.12 6.49 3.81
CA ALA A 60 -10.53 5.75 2.61
C ALA A 60 -10.48 6.59 1.33
N LEU A 61 -10.49 7.92 1.43
CA LEU A 61 -10.40 8.84 0.29
C LEU A 61 -8.97 9.01 -0.22
N ILE A 62 -7.97 8.63 0.57
CA ILE A 62 -6.57 8.61 0.14
C ILE A 62 -6.40 7.43 -0.83
N GLN A 63 -6.18 7.72 -2.10
CA GLN A 63 -5.99 6.74 -3.17
C GLN A 63 -4.50 6.63 -3.52
N PRO A 64 -3.86 5.50 -3.19
CA PRO A 64 -2.52 5.19 -3.66
C PRO A 64 -2.51 4.75 -5.12
N SER A 65 -1.40 4.98 -5.81
CA SER A 65 -1.06 4.34 -7.09
C SER A 65 0.43 4.02 -7.14
N PHE A 66 0.79 2.94 -7.83
CA PHE A 66 2.20 2.55 -8.02
C PHE A 66 2.78 3.34 -9.20
N VAL A 67 3.95 3.96 -8.99
CA VAL A 67 4.73 4.67 -10.01
C VAL A 67 6.17 4.16 -9.99
N LYS A 68 6.96 4.50 -11.02
CA LYS A 68 8.31 3.93 -11.29
C LYS A 68 9.22 3.82 -10.05
N ASP A 69 9.16 4.80 -9.14
CA ASP A 69 10.06 4.88 -7.99
C ASP A 69 9.33 4.98 -6.64
N GLY A 70 8.03 4.69 -6.59
CA GLY A 70 7.29 4.83 -5.33
C GLY A 70 5.77 4.75 -5.43
N LEU A 71 5.13 5.39 -4.44
CA LEU A 71 3.69 5.57 -4.36
C LEU A 71 3.34 7.02 -4.62
N LEU A 72 2.33 7.25 -5.47
CA LEU A 72 1.67 8.55 -5.57
C LEU A 72 0.35 8.47 -4.80
N LEU A 73 0.17 9.35 -3.82
CA LEU A 73 -1.06 9.44 -3.02
C LEU A 73 -1.87 10.64 -3.45
N GLN A 74 -3.17 10.41 -3.69
CA GLN A 74 -4.10 11.45 -4.09
C GLN A 74 -5.31 11.46 -3.14
N ALA A 75 -5.84 12.64 -2.86
CA ALA A 75 -7.06 12.80 -2.07
C ALA A 75 -7.81 14.06 -2.53
N PRO A 76 -9.14 14.15 -2.33
CA PRO A 76 -9.90 15.33 -2.72
C PRO A 76 -9.36 16.61 -2.08
N ASN A 77 -9.16 17.65 -2.90
CA ASN A 77 -8.68 18.98 -2.49
C ASN A 77 -7.32 18.99 -1.79
N MET A 78 -6.46 18.00 -2.08
CA MET A 78 -5.09 17.93 -1.58
C MET A 78 -4.12 17.89 -2.75
N PRO A 79 -2.91 18.47 -2.62
CA PRO A 79 -1.85 18.24 -3.58
C PRO A 79 -1.46 16.76 -3.57
N ASP A 80 -0.99 16.28 -4.72
CA ASP A 80 -0.43 14.94 -4.83
C ASP A 80 0.80 14.79 -3.92
N LEU A 81 0.91 13.65 -3.25
CA LEU A 81 2.04 13.33 -2.38
C LEU A 81 2.78 12.11 -2.93
N PHE A 82 4.02 12.32 -3.39
CA PHE A 82 4.92 11.24 -3.77
C PHE A 82 5.67 10.69 -2.56
N ILE A 83 5.72 9.37 -2.45
CA ILE A 83 6.45 8.64 -1.42
C ILE A 83 7.43 7.68 -2.11
N PRO A 84 8.75 7.90 -2.01
CA PRO A 84 9.72 7.00 -2.60
C PRO A 84 9.68 5.64 -1.90
N ILE A 85 9.78 4.56 -2.68
CA ILE A 85 10.00 3.21 -2.14
C ILE A 85 11.47 2.88 -2.32
N ASN A 86 12.23 3.11 -1.25
CA ASN A 86 13.63 2.73 -1.24
C ASN A 86 13.77 1.20 -1.37
N PRO A 87 14.86 0.72 -2.01
CA PRO A 87 15.17 -0.69 -2.00
C PRO A 87 15.24 -1.17 -0.54
N LEU A 88 14.64 -2.33 -0.29
CA LEU A 88 14.75 -2.98 1.01
C LEU A 88 16.25 -3.13 1.34
N PRO A 89 16.68 -2.85 2.59
CA PRO A 89 18.00 -3.27 3.04
C PRO A 89 18.16 -4.77 2.74
N LYS A 90 19.33 -5.16 2.21
CA LYS A 90 19.64 -6.55 1.79
C LYS A 90 19.34 -7.61 2.87
N GLU A 91 19.25 -7.20 4.12
CA GLU A 91 19.05 -8.05 5.30
C GLU A 91 17.62 -8.58 5.48
N ILE A 92 16.62 -8.09 4.71
CA ILE A 92 15.21 -8.51 4.87
C ILE A 92 14.76 -9.54 3.81
N MET A 93 15.67 -10.05 2.97
CA MET A 93 15.31 -11.01 1.91
C MET A 93 15.17 -12.48 2.34
N ASP A 94 15.44 -12.82 3.60
CA ASP A 94 15.32 -14.18 4.10
C ASP A 94 14.14 -14.30 5.08
N CYS A 95 12.92 -14.50 4.55
CA CYS A 95 11.74 -14.82 5.36
C CYS A 95 10.69 -15.62 4.61
#